data_AF-A0A497Q967-F1
#
_entry.id   AF-A0A497Q967-F1
#
_cell.length_a   1.000
_cell.length_b   1.000
_cell.length_c   1.000
_cell.angle_alpha   90.00
_cell.angle_beta   90.00
_cell.angle_gamma   90.00
#
_symmetry.space_group_name_H-M   'P 1'
#
loop_
_entity.id
_entity.type
_entity.pdbx_description
1 polymer ?
#
loop_
_entity_poly.entity_id
_entity_poly.type
_entity_poly.pdbx_seq_one_letter_code
_entity_poly.pdbx_strand_id
1 'polypeptide(L)'
;MARTPLDVYKGIASVEIPSDVSKKMMLVANRFSDLSFAGQGMPLHLSRLMSLVTRLVAYLESSSAARASHLTCAVDVLDHFMSTSRWWMMSREDPGFIIRPPSRDPRQLIKSLSSVSLSGGTLSRISGAAEKLESFLREHNVGSADSRASLRDSLTSTWALLSAVSCKGQGRTSTSESDFEVAYDVTRIMLFYTPLEDFHALGGIRLIARSPLLPKLASVTLSPGFERQLESSLAARLESSYVPSVRGRSAVAVRNVLTNSLRVLVQIQAASDGLERIEESDYADIVARSLNRLQVVGIPPTLFQNEDTVLRLLSRLPRNSRTLGRLDLIMQRLKNLVADAQKRDFLLHYARLVPRLISLVLLLSSATSNTDGQLKDIDLKRGLNLTAPLLVH
;
A
#
# COMPACT_ATOMS: atom_id res chain seq x y z
N MET A 1 8.45 -15.76 -4.16
CA MET A 1 8.83 -16.70 -5.23
C MET A 1 8.60 -16.01 -6.56
N ALA A 2 9.54 -16.07 -7.52
CA ALA A 2 9.37 -15.42 -8.82
C ALA A 2 8.39 -16.24 -9.67
N ARG A 3 7.39 -15.57 -10.27
CA ARG A 3 6.43 -16.20 -11.19
C ARG A 3 7.05 -16.31 -12.58
N THR A 4 6.71 -17.37 -13.32
CA THR A 4 7.21 -17.49 -14.70
C THR A 4 6.49 -16.48 -15.60
N PRO A 5 7.19 -15.86 -16.57
CA PRO A 5 6.56 -14.90 -17.48
C PRO A 5 5.35 -15.49 -18.21
N LEU A 6 5.45 -16.75 -18.64
CA LEU A 6 4.39 -17.43 -19.37
C LEU A 6 3.10 -17.54 -18.55
N ASP A 7 3.20 -17.97 -17.28
CA ASP A 7 2.04 -18.12 -16.41
C ASP A 7 1.35 -16.77 -16.16
N VAL A 8 2.16 -15.73 -15.92
CA VAL A 8 1.62 -14.38 -15.71
C VAL A 8 0.92 -13.84 -16.96
N TYR A 9 1.51 -13.99 -18.14
CA TYR A 9 0.88 -13.50 -19.37
C TYR A 9 -0.38 -14.29 -19.72
N LYS A 10 -0.39 -15.63 -19.56
CA LYS A 10 -1.61 -16.43 -19.71
C LYS A 10 -2.68 -16.02 -18.71
N GLY A 11 -2.30 -15.84 -17.44
CA GLY A 11 -3.16 -15.37 -16.38
C GLY A 11 -3.83 -14.04 -16.72
N ILE A 12 -3.03 -13.01 -17.02
CA ILE A 12 -3.54 -11.69 -17.40
C ILE A 12 -4.44 -11.75 -18.64
N ALA A 13 -4.04 -12.50 -19.67
CA ALA A 13 -4.82 -12.62 -20.90
C ALA A 13 -6.17 -13.32 -20.70
N SER A 14 -6.28 -14.19 -19.68
CA SER A 14 -7.51 -14.93 -19.35
C SER A 14 -8.51 -14.13 -18.52
N VAL A 15 -8.09 -13.01 -17.89
CA VAL A 15 -8.97 -12.21 -17.04
C VAL A 15 -9.85 -11.29 -17.87
N GLU A 16 -11.16 -11.47 -17.74
CA GLU A 16 -12.15 -10.56 -18.32
C GLU A 16 -12.23 -9.26 -17.51
N ILE A 17 -12.39 -8.12 -18.20
CA ILE A 17 -12.75 -6.84 -17.58
C ILE A 17 -14.21 -6.56 -17.93
N PRO A 18 -15.15 -6.72 -16.97
CA PRO A 18 -16.55 -6.41 -17.19
C PRO A 18 -16.79 -4.95 -17.60
N SER A 19 -17.90 -4.71 -18.30
CA SER A 19 -18.21 -3.38 -18.86
C SER A 19 -18.38 -2.29 -17.79
N ASP A 20 -18.86 -2.61 -16.59
CA ASP A 20 -18.99 -1.67 -15.48
C ASP A 20 -17.63 -1.24 -14.92
N VAL A 21 -16.68 -2.18 -14.80
CA VAL A 21 -15.30 -1.91 -14.40
C VAL A 21 -14.61 -1.06 -15.47
N SER A 22 -14.80 -1.40 -16.75
CA SER A 22 -14.27 -0.63 -17.88
C SER A 22 -14.80 0.82 -17.90
N LYS A 23 -16.11 1.01 -17.69
CA LYS A 23 -16.72 2.36 -17.57
C LYS A 23 -16.09 3.17 -16.42
N LYS A 24 -15.92 2.57 -15.24
CA LYS A 24 -15.26 3.22 -14.09
C LYS A 24 -13.81 3.58 -14.38
N MET A 25 -13.07 2.70 -15.07
CA MET A 25 -11.70 2.95 -15.49
C MET A 25 -11.62 4.17 -16.42
N MET A 26 -12.53 4.27 -17.39
CA MET A 26 -12.60 5.42 -18.29
C MET A 26 -12.99 6.70 -17.56
N LEU A 27 -13.86 6.66 -16.55
CA LEU A 27 -14.15 7.83 -15.70
C LEU A 27 -12.91 8.38 -14.99
N VAL A 28 -11.98 7.50 -14.59
CA VAL A 28 -10.70 7.92 -13.99
C VAL A 28 -9.76 8.49 -15.06
N ALA A 29 -9.62 7.80 -16.19
CA ALA A 29 -8.72 8.19 -17.28
C ALA A 29 -9.15 9.52 -17.95
N ASN A 30 -10.46 9.72 -18.16
CA ASN A 30 -11.02 10.90 -18.83
C ASN A 30 -10.89 12.19 -18.02
N ARG A 31 -10.42 12.14 -16.77
CA ARG A 31 -10.00 13.35 -16.02
C ARG A 31 -8.82 14.07 -16.68
N PHE A 32 -8.18 13.44 -17.66
CA PHE A 32 -7.04 13.93 -18.42
C PHE A 32 -7.32 13.95 -19.93
N SER A 33 -8.59 14.07 -20.33
CA SER A 33 -9.01 14.02 -21.74
C SER A 33 -8.48 15.16 -22.60
N ASP A 34 -8.11 16.27 -21.97
CA ASP A 34 -7.49 17.45 -22.58
C ASP A 34 -6.00 17.25 -22.92
N LEU A 35 -5.40 16.14 -22.49
CA LEU A 35 -3.96 15.89 -22.64
C LEU A 35 -3.65 14.89 -23.76
N SER A 36 -2.60 15.21 -24.52
CA SER A 36 -1.94 14.30 -25.46
C SER A 36 -0.60 13.83 -24.90
N PHE A 37 -0.24 12.59 -25.17
CA PHE A 37 1.02 11.97 -24.78
C PHE A 37 1.43 10.92 -25.81
N ALA A 38 2.69 10.94 -26.25
CA ALA A 38 3.23 9.98 -27.24
C ALA A 38 2.39 9.85 -28.52
N GLY A 39 1.75 10.94 -28.98
CA GLY A 39 0.91 10.97 -30.17
C GLY A 39 -0.51 10.41 -29.99
N GLN A 40 -0.90 10.01 -28.78
CA GLN A 40 -2.24 9.52 -28.44
C GLN A 40 -2.83 10.31 -27.27
N GLY A 41 -4.13 10.15 -27.00
CA GLY A 41 -4.73 10.73 -25.82
C GLY A 41 -4.16 10.12 -24.54
N MET A 42 -3.81 10.95 -23.55
CA MET A 42 -3.39 10.49 -22.22
C MET A 42 -4.36 9.46 -21.59
N PRO A 43 -5.71 9.59 -21.73
CA PRO A 43 -6.64 8.60 -21.20
C PRO A 43 -6.41 7.18 -21.74
N LEU A 44 -5.95 7.04 -22.99
CA LEU A 44 -5.68 5.73 -23.58
C LEU A 44 -4.49 5.05 -22.90
N HIS A 45 -3.41 5.79 -22.62
CA HIS A 45 -2.26 5.24 -21.90
C HIS A 45 -2.61 4.87 -20.46
N LEU A 46 -3.35 5.73 -19.76
CA LEU A 46 -3.76 5.50 -18.37
C LEU A 46 -4.71 4.31 -18.26
N SER A 47 -5.70 4.19 -19.15
CA SER A 47 -6.62 3.04 -19.17
C SER A 47 -5.90 1.73 -19.47
N ARG A 48 -4.95 1.73 -20.41
CA ARG A 48 -4.11 0.56 -20.72
C ARG A 48 -3.26 0.08 -19.53
N LEU A 49 -2.66 1.00 -18.78
CA LEU A 49 -1.95 0.68 -17.53
C LEU A 49 -2.90 0.16 -16.45
N MET A 50 -4.03 0.85 -16.23
CA MET A 50 -5.01 0.42 -15.24
C MET A 50 -5.60 -0.95 -15.57
N SER A 51 -5.87 -1.23 -16.84
CA SER A 51 -6.32 -2.54 -17.34
C SER A 51 -5.30 -3.64 -17.06
N LEU A 52 -4.01 -3.40 -17.34
CA LEU A 52 -2.93 -4.34 -17.06
C LEU A 52 -2.87 -4.69 -15.56
N VAL A 53 -2.87 -3.69 -14.69
CA VAL A 53 -2.77 -3.90 -13.25
C VAL A 53 -4.05 -4.52 -12.68
N THR A 54 -5.23 -4.13 -13.17
CA THR A 54 -6.51 -4.71 -12.78
C THR A 54 -6.54 -6.21 -13.05
N ARG A 55 -6.13 -6.62 -14.26
CA ARG A 55 -6.03 -8.03 -14.64
C ARG A 55 -4.96 -8.78 -13.84
N LEU A 56 -3.82 -8.15 -13.60
CA LEU A 56 -2.75 -8.73 -12.79
C LEU A 56 -3.22 -9.05 -11.36
N VAL A 57 -3.89 -8.11 -10.69
CA VAL A 57 -4.39 -8.30 -9.32
C VAL A 57 -5.49 -9.36 -9.29
N ALA A 58 -6.42 -9.33 -10.24
CA ALA A 58 -7.45 -10.36 -10.37
C ALA A 58 -6.85 -11.77 -10.57
N TYR A 59 -5.83 -11.89 -11.44
CA TYR A 59 -5.10 -13.13 -11.65
C TYR A 59 -4.41 -13.60 -10.37
N LEU A 60 -3.73 -12.70 -9.65
CA LEU A 60 -3.08 -13.02 -8.38
C LEU A 60 -4.06 -13.50 -7.30
N GLU A 61 -5.32 -13.05 -7.38
CA GLU A 61 -6.43 -13.56 -6.56
C GLU A 61 -7.11 -14.81 -7.13
N SER A 62 -6.59 -15.40 -8.20
CA SER A 62 -7.21 -16.54 -8.90
C SER A 62 -8.64 -16.26 -9.39
N SER A 63 -8.96 -15.00 -9.69
CA SER A 63 -10.26 -14.59 -10.25
C SER A 63 -10.22 -14.56 -11.77
N SER A 64 -11.24 -15.14 -12.42
CA SER A 64 -11.40 -15.12 -13.89
C SER A 64 -11.98 -13.80 -14.42
N ALA A 65 -12.63 -13.00 -13.58
CA ALA A 65 -13.20 -11.71 -13.93
C ALA A 65 -12.78 -10.63 -12.92
N ALA A 66 -12.44 -9.45 -13.45
CA ALA A 66 -12.08 -8.29 -12.65
C ALA A 66 -13.30 -7.68 -11.95
N ARG A 67 -13.07 -7.12 -10.75
CA ARG A 67 -14.07 -6.42 -9.93
C ARG A 67 -13.61 -4.99 -9.67
N ALA A 68 -14.51 -4.16 -9.11
CA ALA A 68 -14.19 -2.78 -8.76
C ALA A 68 -13.02 -2.67 -7.77
N SER A 69 -12.84 -3.63 -6.86
CA SER A 69 -11.70 -3.67 -5.93
C SER A 69 -10.34 -3.81 -6.64
N HIS A 70 -10.27 -4.59 -7.72
CA HIS A 70 -9.07 -4.74 -8.53
C HIS A 70 -8.71 -3.44 -9.26
N LEU A 71 -9.73 -2.74 -9.77
CA LEU A 71 -9.54 -1.41 -10.37
C LEU A 71 -9.07 -0.39 -9.33
N THR A 72 -9.62 -0.41 -8.12
CA THR A 72 -9.13 0.45 -7.03
C THR A 72 -7.66 0.19 -6.75
N CYS A 73 -7.23 -1.08 -6.69
CA CYS A 73 -5.80 -1.42 -6.57
C CYS A 73 -4.98 -0.86 -7.73
N ALA A 74 -5.47 -0.95 -8.97
CA ALA A 74 -4.79 -0.39 -10.13
C ALA A 74 -4.65 1.14 -10.07
N VAL A 75 -5.68 1.85 -9.59
CA VAL A 75 -5.60 3.29 -9.31
C VAL A 75 -4.59 3.57 -8.20
N ASP A 76 -4.53 2.71 -7.18
CA ASP A 76 -3.59 2.87 -6.08
C ASP A 76 -2.13 2.72 -6.53
N VAL A 77 -1.87 1.78 -7.45
CA VAL A 77 -0.57 1.60 -8.13
C VAL A 77 -0.21 2.81 -8.97
N LEU A 78 -1.15 3.31 -9.78
CA LEU A 78 -0.96 4.52 -10.58
C LEU A 78 -0.58 5.71 -9.69
N ASP A 79 -1.40 6.00 -8.68
CA ASP A 79 -1.13 7.09 -7.74
C ASP A 79 0.21 6.90 -7.00
N HIS A 80 0.59 5.67 -6.69
CA HIS A 80 1.88 5.38 -6.06
C HIS A 80 3.04 5.77 -6.97
N PHE A 81 3.06 5.29 -8.23
CA PHE A 81 4.09 5.69 -9.19
C PHE A 81 4.09 7.20 -9.46
N MET A 82 2.95 7.86 -9.32
CA MET A 82 2.83 9.29 -9.57
C MET A 82 3.15 10.18 -8.33
N SER A 83 3.20 9.61 -7.13
CA SER A 83 3.52 10.32 -5.88
C SER A 83 4.95 10.09 -5.41
N THR A 84 5.49 8.89 -5.60
CA THR A 84 6.78 8.48 -5.06
C THR A 84 7.48 7.47 -5.96
N SER A 85 8.77 7.33 -5.76
CA SER A 85 9.66 6.51 -6.59
C SER A 85 10.16 5.24 -5.85
N ARG A 86 9.63 4.92 -4.66
CA ARG A 86 10.08 3.73 -3.91
C ARG A 86 8.95 2.72 -3.74
N TRP A 87 9.00 1.61 -4.50
CA TRP A 87 8.12 0.46 -4.31
C TRP A 87 8.49 -0.31 -3.02
N TRP A 88 7.51 -1.02 -2.43
CA TRP A 88 7.61 -1.70 -1.13
C TRP A 88 8.74 -2.73 -1.04
N MET A 89 9.06 -3.39 -2.14
CA MET A 89 10.28 -4.17 -2.30
C MET A 89 10.89 -3.83 -3.64
N MET A 90 12.20 -3.64 -3.71
CA MET A 90 12.86 -3.80 -5.00
C MET A 90 14.21 -4.49 -4.84
N SER A 91 14.47 -5.45 -5.74
CA SER A 91 15.77 -5.77 -6.34
C SER A 91 15.61 -6.80 -7.47
N ARG A 92 16.54 -6.76 -8.44
CA ARG A 92 17.47 -7.91 -8.51
C ARG A 92 18.85 -7.56 -7.99
N GLU A 93 19.26 -6.29 -7.96
CA GLU A 93 20.12 -5.83 -6.87
C GLU A 93 19.95 -4.37 -6.43
N ASP A 94 19.39 -3.44 -7.23
CA ASP A 94 18.52 -2.35 -6.71
C ASP A 94 17.93 -1.50 -7.87
N PRO A 95 16.69 -1.69 -8.34
CA PRO A 95 16.12 -1.04 -9.52
C PRO A 95 15.34 0.21 -9.09
N GLY A 96 15.89 0.93 -8.12
CA GLY A 96 15.24 2.04 -7.45
C GLY A 96 14.82 3.10 -8.46
N PHE A 97 13.51 3.35 -8.56
CA PHE A 97 13.04 4.52 -9.29
C PHE A 97 13.65 5.75 -8.60
N ILE A 98 14.39 6.56 -9.35
CA ILE A 98 15.17 7.67 -8.80
C ILE A 98 14.30 8.52 -7.88
N ILE A 99 14.85 8.81 -6.69
CA ILE A 99 14.25 9.55 -5.58
C ILE A 99 13.72 10.87 -6.10
N ARG A 100 12.41 10.94 -6.28
CA ARG A 100 11.74 12.23 -6.33
C ARG A 100 11.57 12.75 -4.91
N PRO A 101 11.69 14.06 -4.68
CA PRO A 101 10.92 14.68 -3.60
C PRO A 101 9.47 14.25 -3.81
N PRO A 102 8.77 13.71 -2.80
CA PRO A 102 7.39 13.27 -2.96
C PRO A 102 6.58 14.37 -3.64
N SER A 103 5.99 14.08 -4.80
CA SER A 103 5.08 15.02 -5.43
C SER A 103 3.89 15.18 -4.49
N ARG A 104 3.60 16.42 -4.06
CA ARG A 104 2.44 16.70 -3.21
C ARG A 104 1.12 16.37 -3.92
N ASP A 105 1.11 16.34 -5.25
CA ASP A 105 -0.08 15.98 -6.04
C ASP A 105 0.27 15.05 -7.24
N PRO A 106 -0.14 13.77 -7.22
CA PRO A 106 -0.05 12.85 -8.35
C PRO A 106 -0.65 13.38 -9.65
N ARG A 107 -1.72 14.18 -9.58
CA ARG A 107 -2.43 14.69 -10.76
C ARG A 107 -1.61 15.72 -11.50
N GLN A 108 -0.90 16.59 -10.77
CA GLN A 108 0.01 17.57 -11.38
C GLN A 108 1.13 16.88 -12.14
N LEU A 109 1.65 15.76 -11.61
CA LEU A 109 2.63 14.99 -12.35
C LEU A 109 2.04 14.43 -13.64
N ILE A 110 0.90 13.74 -13.58
CA ILE A 110 0.25 13.19 -14.79
C ILE A 110 0.05 14.28 -15.83
N LYS A 111 -0.43 15.47 -15.41
CA LYS A 111 -0.55 16.64 -16.29
C LYS A 111 0.78 17.04 -16.92
N SER A 112 1.86 17.02 -16.15
CA SER A 112 3.18 17.39 -16.64
C SER A 112 3.80 16.37 -17.62
N LEU A 113 3.30 15.12 -17.68
CA LEU A 113 3.83 14.11 -18.59
C LEU A 113 3.54 14.46 -20.06
N SER A 114 2.49 15.23 -20.35
CA SER A 114 2.20 15.72 -21.71
C SER A 114 3.30 16.61 -22.28
N SER A 115 4.11 17.24 -21.41
CA SER A 115 5.27 18.05 -21.80
C SER A 115 6.54 17.22 -22.06
N VAL A 116 6.51 15.90 -21.82
CA VAL A 116 7.68 15.03 -21.99
C VAL A 116 7.73 14.49 -23.41
N SER A 117 8.83 14.74 -24.11
CA SER A 117 9.11 14.14 -25.41
C SER A 117 9.73 12.76 -25.26
N LEU A 118 9.18 11.76 -25.95
CA LEU A 118 9.81 10.44 -26.05
C LEU A 118 10.88 10.49 -27.13
N SER A 119 12.14 10.33 -26.74
CA SER A 119 13.25 10.33 -27.70
C SER A 119 13.23 9.11 -28.62
N GLY A 120 13.86 9.24 -29.80
CA GLY A 120 13.99 8.13 -30.76
C GLY A 120 14.62 6.87 -30.16
N GLY A 121 15.63 7.02 -29.29
CA GLY A 121 16.22 5.88 -28.57
C GLY A 121 15.22 5.18 -27.66
N THR A 122 14.43 5.94 -26.90
CA THR A 122 13.36 5.38 -26.03
C THR A 122 12.31 4.64 -26.86
N LEU A 123 11.84 5.24 -27.94
CA LEU A 123 10.84 4.65 -28.84
C LEU A 123 11.37 3.37 -29.53
N SER A 124 12.64 3.37 -29.93
CA SER A 124 13.31 2.20 -30.51
C SER A 124 13.36 1.04 -29.51
N ARG A 125 13.75 1.30 -28.26
CA ARG A 125 13.76 0.29 -27.19
C ARG A 125 12.37 -0.27 -26.88
N ILE A 126 11.36 0.59 -26.80
CA ILE A 126 9.95 0.20 -26.61
C ILE A 126 9.50 -0.71 -27.77
N SER A 127 9.78 -0.31 -29.01
CA SER A 127 9.36 -1.07 -30.20
C SER A 127 10.02 -2.45 -30.23
N GLY A 128 11.33 -2.52 -30.01
CA GLY A 128 12.06 -3.79 -29.96
C GLY A 128 11.61 -4.69 -28.80
N ALA A 129 11.21 -4.13 -27.66
CA ALA A 129 10.63 -4.91 -26.56
C ALA A 129 9.22 -5.41 -26.88
N ALA A 130 8.41 -4.60 -27.57
CA ALA A 130 7.07 -4.99 -28.02
C ALA A 130 7.10 -6.12 -29.05
N GLU A 131 8.04 -6.09 -30.00
CA GLU A 131 8.25 -7.16 -30.99
C GLU A 131 8.66 -8.48 -30.33
N LYS A 132 9.61 -8.43 -29.39
CA LYS A 132 10.05 -9.60 -28.63
C LYS A 132 8.90 -10.20 -27.81
N LEU A 133 8.12 -9.35 -27.15
CA LEU A 133 6.93 -9.77 -26.42
C LEU A 133 5.92 -10.43 -27.36
N GLU A 134 5.64 -9.82 -28.51
CA GLU A 134 4.69 -10.36 -29.48
C GLU A 134 5.12 -11.75 -29.99
N SER A 135 6.40 -11.92 -30.33
CA SER A 135 6.93 -13.23 -30.74
C SER A 135 6.74 -14.26 -29.63
N PHE A 136 7.11 -13.92 -28.39
CA PHE A 136 6.94 -14.78 -27.22
C PHE A 136 5.47 -15.18 -27.00
N LEU A 137 4.55 -14.21 -27.04
CA LEU A 137 3.12 -14.46 -26.83
C LEU A 137 2.53 -15.37 -27.93
N ARG A 138 2.98 -15.19 -29.18
CA ARG A 138 2.56 -16.01 -30.31
C ARG A 138 3.12 -17.43 -30.22
N GLU A 139 4.42 -17.57 -29.99
CA GLU A 139 5.11 -18.87 -29.86
C GLU A 139 4.50 -19.74 -28.76
N HIS A 140 4.09 -19.12 -27.65
CA HIS A 140 3.48 -19.84 -26.52
C HIS A 140 1.95 -19.87 -26.53
N ASN A 141 1.30 -19.46 -27.63
CA ASN A 141 -0.16 -19.44 -27.79
C ASN A 141 -0.90 -18.78 -26.62
N VAL A 142 -0.44 -17.61 -26.19
CA VAL A 142 -1.08 -16.86 -25.10
C VAL A 142 -2.37 -16.22 -25.63
N GLY A 143 -3.53 -16.69 -25.17
CA GLY A 143 -4.83 -16.12 -25.49
C GLY A 143 -5.19 -16.07 -26.98
N SER A 144 -6.14 -15.20 -27.34
CA SER A 144 -6.51 -14.90 -28.73
C SER A 144 -5.54 -13.88 -29.37
N ALA A 145 -5.61 -13.69 -30.69
CA ALA A 145 -4.83 -12.65 -31.37
C ALA A 145 -5.11 -11.25 -30.80
N ASP A 146 -6.39 -10.94 -30.55
CA ASP A 146 -6.81 -9.67 -29.95
C ASP A 146 -6.30 -9.52 -28.51
N SER A 147 -6.32 -10.60 -27.73
CA SER A 147 -5.76 -10.61 -26.37
C SER A 147 -4.27 -10.31 -26.39
N ARG A 148 -3.51 -10.88 -27.35
CA ARG A 148 -2.07 -10.61 -27.50
C ARG A 148 -1.81 -9.15 -27.89
N ALA A 149 -2.55 -8.63 -28.87
CA ALA A 149 -2.43 -7.24 -29.30
C ALA A 149 -2.76 -6.28 -28.13
N SER A 150 -3.84 -6.54 -27.40
CA SER A 150 -4.24 -5.77 -26.22
C SER A 150 -3.15 -5.79 -25.14
N LEU A 151 -2.57 -6.95 -24.83
CA LEU A 151 -1.52 -7.08 -23.82
C LEU A 151 -0.23 -6.34 -24.23
N ARG A 152 0.18 -6.48 -25.51
CA ARG A 152 1.32 -5.78 -26.09
C ARG A 152 1.12 -4.26 -25.97
N ASP A 153 -0.03 -3.75 -26.41
CA ASP A 153 -0.36 -2.33 -26.36
C ASP A 153 -0.39 -1.80 -24.92
N SER A 154 -0.93 -2.59 -23.98
CA SER A 154 -0.92 -2.26 -22.55
C SER A 154 0.48 -2.11 -21.98
N LEU A 155 1.40 -3.01 -22.37
CA LEU A 155 2.80 -2.94 -21.94
C LEU A 155 3.55 -1.79 -22.59
N THR A 156 3.35 -1.55 -23.89
CA THR A 156 3.89 -0.40 -24.60
C THR A 156 3.48 0.93 -23.95
N SER A 157 2.19 1.10 -23.64
CA SER A 157 1.71 2.30 -22.94
C SER A 157 2.27 2.41 -21.52
N THR A 158 2.44 1.29 -20.82
CA THR A 158 3.02 1.25 -19.47
C THR A 158 4.50 1.67 -19.49
N TRP A 159 5.30 1.14 -20.40
CA TRP A 159 6.70 1.52 -20.55
C TRP A 159 6.83 3.00 -20.92
N ALA A 160 6.05 3.49 -21.88
CA ALA A 160 6.05 4.90 -22.25
C ALA A 160 5.75 5.83 -21.06
N LEU A 161 4.69 5.52 -20.28
CA LEU A 161 4.33 6.30 -19.09
C LEU A 161 5.44 6.27 -18.05
N LEU A 162 5.93 5.09 -17.68
CA LEU A 162 6.95 4.96 -16.63
C LEU A 162 8.30 5.59 -17.05
N SER A 163 8.66 5.56 -18.34
CA SER A 163 9.84 6.27 -18.86
C SER A 163 9.67 7.77 -18.74
N ALA A 164 8.50 8.31 -19.09
CA ALA A 164 8.21 9.73 -18.91
C ALA A 164 8.21 10.14 -17.43
N VAL A 165 7.70 9.28 -16.54
CA VAL A 165 7.74 9.49 -15.09
C VAL A 165 9.18 9.48 -14.57
N SER A 166 10.04 8.58 -15.05
CA SER A 166 11.47 8.53 -14.69
C SER A 166 12.19 9.81 -15.14
N CYS A 167 12.00 10.19 -16.40
CA CYS A 167 12.58 11.39 -17.00
C CYS A 167 12.16 12.66 -16.25
N LYS A 168 10.84 12.86 -16.07
CA LYS A 168 10.32 14.00 -15.30
C LYS A 168 10.71 13.91 -13.84
N GLY A 169 10.91 12.70 -13.32
CA GLY A 169 11.47 12.38 -12.00
C GLY A 169 12.77 13.12 -11.72
N GLN A 170 13.62 13.18 -12.75
CA GLN A 170 14.96 13.78 -12.72
C GLN A 170 14.97 15.24 -13.19
N GLY A 171 13.79 15.86 -13.39
CA GLY A 171 13.69 17.24 -13.87
C GLY A 171 13.91 17.41 -15.39
N ARG A 172 13.99 16.31 -16.15
CA ARG A 172 14.16 16.34 -17.60
C ARG A 172 12.80 16.43 -18.34
N THR A 173 12.86 16.85 -19.60
CA THR A 173 11.69 16.98 -20.50
C THR A 173 11.80 16.10 -21.75
N SER A 174 12.93 15.41 -21.93
CA SER A 174 13.13 14.44 -23.01
C SER A 174 13.71 13.15 -22.43
N THR A 175 13.11 12.01 -22.78
CA THR A 175 13.51 10.71 -22.24
C THR A 175 14.83 10.23 -22.86
N SER A 176 15.51 9.31 -22.18
CA SER A 176 16.68 8.57 -22.70
C SER A 176 16.43 7.06 -22.62
N GLU A 177 17.29 6.27 -23.25
CA GLU A 177 17.21 4.79 -23.18
C GLU A 177 17.24 4.29 -21.74
N SER A 178 18.01 4.95 -20.85
CA SER A 178 18.03 4.62 -19.42
C SER A 178 16.67 4.76 -18.74
N ASP A 179 15.81 5.70 -19.16
CA ASP A 179 14.44 5.81 -18.64
C ASP A 179 13.57 4.64 -19.08
N PHE A 180 13.83 4.08 -20.27
CA PHE A 180 13.19 2.84 -20.71
C PHE A 180 13.66 1.66 -19.88
N GLU A 181 14.95 1.49 -19.63
CA GLU A 181 15.44 0.36 -18.83
C GLU A 181 14.84 0.37 -17.41
N VAL A 182 14.74 1.54 -16.78
CA VAL A 182 14.05 1.70 -15.49
C VAL A 182 12.58 1.29 -15.60
N ALA A 183 11.86 1.80 -16.60
CA ALA A 183 10.44 1.47 -16.82
C ALA A 183 10.21 -0.03 -17.08
N TYR A 184 11.11 -0.65 -17.85
CA TYR A 184 11.08 -2.06 -18.18
C TYR A 184 11.30 -2.92 -16.93
N ASP A 185 12.31 -2.60 -16.12
CA ASP A 185 12.59 -3.32 -14.88
C ASP A 185 11.48 -3.17 -13.84
N VAL A 186 10.91 -1.97 -13.68
CA VAL A 186 9.76 -1.73 -12.79
C VAL A 186 8.57 -2.60 -13.20
N THR A 187 8.27 -2.63 -14.50
CA THR A 187 7.17 -3.43 -15.04
C THR A 187 7.42 -4.92 -14.81
N ARG A 188 8.65 -5.39 -15.03
CA ARG A 188 9.07 -6.77 -14.78
C ARG A 188 8.94 -7.16 -13.31
N ILE A 189 9.33 -6.29 -12.39
CA ILE A 189 9.19 -6.49 -10.94
C ILE A 189 7.73 -6.60 -10.55
N MET A 190 6.92 -5.64 -10.98
CA MET A 190 5.47 -5.62 -10.76
C MET A 190 4.82 -6.91 -11.25
N LEU A 191 5.14 -7.34 -12.47
CA LEU A 191 4.53 -8.52 -13.08
C LEU A 191 4.99 -9.83 -12.47
N PHE A 192 6.27 -10.01 -12.15
CA PHE A 192 6.80 -11.35 -11.85
C PHE A 192 7.27 -11.55 -10.41
N TYR A 193 7.54 -10.48 -9.67
CA TYR A 193 8.19 -10.56 -8.36
C TYR A 193 7.32 -9.99 -7.22
N THR A 194 6.39 -9.09 -7.52
CA THR A 194 5.54 -8.44 -6.51
C THR A 194 4.38 -9.33 -6.07
N PRO A 195 4.28 -9.74 -4.80
CA PRO A 195 3.17 -10.56 -4.32
C PRO A 195 1.88 -9.73 -4.19
N LEU A 196 0.73 -10.40 -4.07
CA LEU A 196 -0.59 -9.75 -3.99
C LEU A 196 -0.68 -8.73 -2.84
N GLU A 197 -0.09 -9.07 -1.71
CA GLU A 197 -0.11 -8.26 -0.49
C GLU A 197 0.52 -6.88 -0.68
N ASP A 198 1.46 -6.71 -1.61
CA ASP A 198 2.05 -5.41 -1.93
C ASP A 198 1.04 -4.48 -2.60
N PHE A 199 0.20 -5.03 -3.48
CA PHE A 199 -0.87 -4.27 -4.13
C PHE A 199 -1.91 -3.85 -3.10
N HIS A 200 -2.33 -4.77 -2.23
CA HIS A 200 -3.29 -4.47 -1.17
C HIS A 200 -2.75 -3.48 -0.15
N ALA A 201 -1.46 -3.57 0.21
CA ALA A 201 -0.84 -2.66 1.16
C ALA A 201 -0.84 -1.20 0.67
N LEU A 202 -0.76 -0.96 -0.65
CA LEU A 202 -0.90 0.39 -1.21
C LEU A 202 -2.29 0.99 -0.92
N GLY A 203 -3.33 0.18 -1.06
CA GLY A 203 -4.70 0.55 -0.71
C GLY A 203 -4.91 0.66 0.80
N GLY A 204 -4.39 -0.29 1.58
CA GLY A 204 -4.52 -0.34 3.04
C GLY A 204 -4.06 0.95 3.73
N ILE A 205 -2.86 1.45 3.40
CA ILE A 205 -2.36 2.73 3.95
C ILE A 205 -3.29 3.89 3.63
N ARG A 206 -3.82 3.94 2.41
CA ARG A 206 -4.70 5.02 1.97
C ARG A 206 -6.05 4.96 2.64
N LEU A 207 -6.62 3.76 2.79
CA LEU A 207 -7.89 3.53 3.50
C LEU A 207 -7.77 3.96 4.96
N ILE A 208 -6.69 3.59 5.64
CA ILE A 208 -6.41 4.08 7.00
C ILE A 208 -6.30 5.61 7.00
N ALA A 209 -5.51 6.19 6.09
CA ALA A 209 -5.25 7.62 6.09
C ALA A 209 -6.46 8.48 5.76
N ARG A 210 -7.38 7.96 4.94
CA ARG A 210 -8.62 8.64 4.50
C ARG A 210 -9.85 8.17 5.26
N SER A 211 -9.68 7.39 6.32
CA SER A 211 -10.80 6.94 7.14
C SER A 211 -11.57 8.16 7.67
N PRO A 212 -12.91 8.19 7.50
CA PRO A 212 -13.74 9.26 8.05
C PRO A 212 -13.79 9.22 9.59
N LEU A 213 -13.45 8.09 10.20
CA LEU A 213 -13.36 7.97 11.66
C LEU A 213 -12.10 8.66 12.20
N LEU A 214 -11.03 8.75 11.41
CA LEU A 214 -9.72 9.20 11.87
C LEU A 214 -9.73 10.57 12.59
N PRO A 215 -10.50 11.59 12.15
CA PRO A 215 -10.65 12.84 12.90
C PRO A 215 -11.35 12.66 14.24
N LYS A 216 -12.39 11.83 14.29
CA LYS A 216 -13.09 11.50 15.54
C LYS A 216 -12.16 10.76 16.51
N LEU A 217 -11.35 9.82 16.01
CA LEU A 217 -10.34 9.14 16.83
C LEU A 217 -9.33 10.09 17.44
N ALA A 218 -8.90 11.08 16.65
CA ALA A 218 -7.95 12.07 17.09
C ALA A 218 -8.52 12.99 18.19
N SER A 219 -9.84 13.25 18.18
CA SER A 219 -10.50 14.07 19.20
C SER A 219 -10.85 13.31 20.48
N VAL A 220 -10.90 11.98 20.47
CA VAL A 220 -11.15 11.19 21.69
C VAL A 220 -10.00 11.37 22.70
N THR A 221 -10.35 11.91 23.86
CA THR A 221 -9.42 12.11 24.98
C THR A 221 -9.49 10.95 25.98
N LEU A 222 -8.33 10.52 26.48
CA LEU A 222 -8.22 9.55 27.56
C LEU A 222 -7.96 10.30 28.86
N SER A 223 -8.74 10.03 29.90
CA SER A 223 -8.51 10.65 31.21
C SER A 223 -7.15 10.23 31.78
N PRO A 224 -6.50 11.06 32.62
CA PRO A 224 -5.25 10.68 33.28
C PRO A 224 -5.37 9.40 34.12
N GLY A 225 -6.55 9.16 34.73
CA GLY A 225 -6.83 7.94 35.48
C GLY A 225 -6.85 6.70 34.58
N PHE A 226 -7.51 6.80 33.42
CA PHE A 226 -7.49 5.75 32.40
C PHE A 226 -6.06 5.44 31.93
N GLU A 227 -5.26 6.47 31.62
CA GLU A 227 -3.87 6.29 31.18
C GLU A 227 -3.02 5.60 32.26
N ARG A 228 -3.20 5.95 33.54
CA ARG A 228 -2.51 5.28 34.66
C ARG A 228 -2.90 3.80 34.79
N GLN A 229 -4.17 3.46 34.60
CA GLN A 229 -4.61 2.06 34.61
C GLN A 229 -4.00 1.28 33.45
N LEU A 230 -3.92 1.89 32.26
CA LEU A 230 -3.27 1.27 31.12
C LEU A 230 -1.76 1.08 31.33
N GLU A 231 -1.07 2.07 31.90
CA GLU A 231 0.38 2.02 32.19
C GLU A 231 0.75 1.06 33.34
N SER A 232 -0.21 0.72 34.21
CA SER A 232 -0.04 -0.30 35.25
C SER A 232 -0.57 -1.69 34.85
N SER A 233 -1.13 -1.83 33.65
CA SER A 233 -1.70 -3.08 33.15
C SER A 233 -0.66 -4.18 32.93
N LEU A 234 -1.12 -5.43 32.80
CA LEU A 234 -0.29 -6.56 32.39
C LEU A 234 0.43 -6.28 31.06
N ALA A 235 -0.24 -5.61 30.11
CA ALA A 235 0.36 -5.24 28.83
C ALA A 235 1.60 -4.36 29.02
N ALA A 236 1.52 -3.32 29.85
CA ALA A 236 2.65 -2.43 30.12
C ALA A 236 3.82 -3.16 30.83
N ARG A 237 3.50 -4.07 31.76
CA ARG A 237 4.50 -4.91 32.44
C ARG A 237 5.22 -5.87 31.51
N LEU A 238 4.49 -6.49 30.57
CA LEU A 238 5.08 -7.38 29.59
C LEU A 238 5.95 -6.60 28.59
N GLU A 239 5.52 -5.40 28.20
CA GLU A 239 6.31 -4.53 27.33
C GLU A 239 7.66 -4.16 27.94
N SER A 240 7.65 -3.71 29.20
CA SER A 240 8.88 -3.27 29.89
C SER A 240 9.89 -4.41 30.07
N SER A 241 9.43 -5.65 30.11
CA SER A 241 10.27 -6.83 30.38
C SER A 241 10.75 -7.54 29.11
N TYR A 242 9.95 -7.55 28.03
CA TYR A 242 10.17 -8.46 26.89
C TYR A 242 10.32 -7.77 25.53
N VAL A 243 10.02 -6.48 25.41
CA VAL A 243 10.12 -5.77 24.13
C VAL A 243 11.58 -5.45 23.80
N PRO A 244 12.06 -5.71 22.58
CA PRO A 244 13.42 -5.39 22.19
C PRO A 244 13.74 -3.89 22.29
N SER A 245 14.96 -3.58 22.73
CA SER A 245 15.49 -2.22 22.65
C SER A 245 15.74 -1.82 21.20
N VAL A 246 14.78 -1.11 20.61
CA VAL A 246 14.87 -0.56 19.25
C VAL A 246 15.15 0.94 19.30
N ARG A 247 15.92 1.46 18.34
CA ARG A 247 16.17 2.90 18.11
C ARG A 247 15.62 3.32 16.75
N GLY A 248 15.36 4.62 16.57
CA GLY A 248 14.82 5.17 15.33
C GLY A 248 13.40 5.71 15.47
N ARG A 249 12.78 6.13 14.36
CA ARG A 249 11.49 6.84 14.39
C ARG A 249 10.34 5.92 14.81
N SER A 250 10.40 4.65 14.44
CA SER A 250 9.42 3.62 14.82
C SER A 250 9.60 3.06 16.23
N ALA A 251 10.65 3.45 16.97
CA ALA A 251 10.95 2.87 18.28
C ALA A 251 9.78 2.99 19.27
N VAL A 252 9.06 4.11 19.28
CA VAL A 252 7.90 4.32 20.17
C VAL A 252 6.77 3.33 19.87
N ALA A 253 6.52 3.04 18.59
CA ALA A 253 5.48 2.09 18.19
C ALA A 253 5.85 0.64 18.52
N VAL A 254 7.14 0.31 18.47
CA VAL A 254 7.65 -1.03 18.84
C VAL A 254 7.67 -1.20 20.35
N ARG A 255 8.19 -0.22 21.10
CA ARG A 255 8.37 -0.27 22.56
C ARG A 255 7.05 -0.43 23.32
N ASN A 256 6.02 0.25 22.83
CA ASN A 256 4.72 0.33 23.48
C ASN A 256 3.63 -0.34 22.61
N VAL A 257 3.95 -1.48 21.98
CA VAL A 257 3.09 -2.09 20.96
C VAL A 257 1.70 -2.47 21.48
N LEU A 258 1.59 -3.15 22.61
CA LEU A 258 0.35 -3.57 23.26
C LEU A 258 -0.41 -2.36 23.82
N THR A 259 0.25 -1.51 24.60
CA THR A 259 -0.41 -0.38 25.26
C THR A 259 -0.89 0.64 24.24
N ASN A 260 -0.10 0.98 23.22
CA ASN A 260 -0.57 1.86 22.15
C ASN A 260 -1.64 1.22 21.26
N SER A 261 -1.59 -0.09 21.03
CA SER A 261 -2.65 -0.79 20.31
C SER A 261 -3.97 -0.73 21.07
N LEU A 262 -3.94 -0.95 22.39
CA LEU A 262 -5.11 -0.79 23.25
C LEU A 262 -5.62 0.66 23.23
N ARG A 263 -4.74 1.67 23.34
CA ARG A 263 -5.14 3.08 23.22
C ARG A 263 -5.92 3.34 21.95
N VAL A 264 -5.41 2.90 20.79
CA VAL A 264 -6.09 3.18 19.52
C VAL A 264 -7.38 2.36 19.40
N LEU A 265 -7.41 1.09 19.81
CA LEU A 265 -8.64 0.27 19.76
C LEU A 265 -9.75 0.85 20.65
N VAL A 266 -9.38 1.38 21.81
CA VAL A 266 -10.31 2.06 22.72
C VAL A 266 -10.78 3.40 22.13
N GLN A 267 -9.89 4.19 21.54
CA GLN A 267 -10.30 5.40 20.80
C GLN A 267 -11.20 5.08 19.61
N ILE A 268 -10.98 3.96 18.91
CA ILE A 268 -11.84 3.47 17.82
C ILE A 268 -13.22 3.11 18.35
N GLN A 269 -13.29 2.39 19.47
CA GLN A 269 -14.56 2.04 20.09
C GLN A 269 -15.32 3.29 20.53
N ALA A 270 -14.68 4.19 21.29
CA ALA A 270 -15.27 5.44 21.75
C ALA A 270 -15.78 6.31 20.60
N ALA A 271 -15.00 6.49 19.53
CA ALA A 271 -15.43 7.28 18.39
C ALA A 271 -16.62 6.64 17.63
N SER A 272 -16.73 5.30 17.67
CA SER A 272 -17.87 4.59 17.10
C SER A 272 -19.13 4.76 17.96
N ASP A 273 -18.94 4.82 19.28
CA ASP A 273 -19.99 5.05 20.27
C ASP A 273 -20.37 6.55 20.41
N GLY A 274 -19.68 7.44 19.71
CA GLY A 274 -19.90 8.90 19.78
C GLY A 274 -19.37 9.56 21.05
N LEU A 275 -18.46 8.90 21.78
CA LEU A 275 -17.82 9.42 22.98
C LEU A 275 -16.65 10.33 22.62
N GLU A 276 -16.56 11.50 23.26
CA GLU A 276 -15.44 12.44 23.09
C GLU A 276 -14.33 12.25 24.13
N ARG A 277 -14.66 11.59 25.24
CA ARG A 277 -13.75 11.34 26.36
C ARG A 277 -14.06 9.99 27.00
N ILE A 278 -13.01 9.34 27.48
CA ILE A 278 -13.09 8.06 28.19
C ILE A 278 -12.57 8.28 29.61
N GLU A 279 -13.40 7.98 30.60
CA GLU A 279 -13.06 8.15 32.00
C GLU A 279 -12.42 6.88 32.58
N GLU A 280 -11.84 7.01 33.76
CA GLU A 280 -11.23 5.88 34.48
C GLU A 280 -12.24 4.78 34.80
N SER A 281 -13.48 5.15 35.13
CA SER A 281 -14.58 4.23 35.42
C SER A 281 -14.92 3.28 34.27
N ASP A 282 -14.64 3.72 33.03
CA ASP A 282 -15.04 3.00 31.83
C ASP A 282 -14.00 1.95 31.40
N TYR A 283 -12.84 1.92 32.07
CA TYR A 283 -11.66 1.17 31.62
C TYR A 283 -11.95 -0.29 31.32
N ALA A 284 -12.52 -1.03 32.27
CA ALA A 284 -12.75 -2.46 32.11
C ALA A 284 -13.73 -2.78 30.97
N ASP A 285 -14.85 -2.04 30.91
CA ASP A 285 -15.89 -2.25 29.91
C ASP A 285 -15.41 -1.89 28.51
N ILE A 286 -14.84 -0.69 28.33
CA ILE A 286 -14.42 -0.24 27.00
C ILE A 286 -13.26 -1.08 26.45
N VAL A 287 -12.33 -1.51 27.30
CA VAL A 287 -11.25 -2.42 26.88
C VAL A 287 -11.81 -3.75 26.41
N ALA A 288 -12.76 -4.35 27.14
CA ALA A 288 -13.38 -5.61 26.72
C ALA A 288 -14.10 -5.48 25.36
N ARG A 289 -14.88 -4.40 25.17
CA ARG A 289 -15.55 -4.11 23.90
C ARG A 289 -14.56 -3.87 22.76
N SER A 290 -13.49 -3.12 23.01
CA SER A 290 -12.41 -2.89 22.05
C SER A 290 -11.67 -4.15 21.63
N LEU A 291 -11.44 -5.08 22.56
CA LEU A 291 -10.84 -6.38 22.23
C LEU A 291 -11.77 -7.26 21.39
N ASN A 292 -13.07 -7.24 21.69
CA ASN A 292 -14.07 -7.95 20.89
C ASN A 292 -14.11 -7.45 19.44
N ARG A 293 -13.80 -6.17 19.19
CA ARG A 293 -13.72 -5.63 17.83
C ARG A 293 -12.68 -6.31 16.94
N LEU A 294 -11.64 -6.90 17.52
CA LEU A 294 -10.62 -7.64 16.76
C LEU A 294 -11.18 -8.88 16.04
N GLN A 295 -12.36 -9.37 16.45
CA GLN A 295 -13.04 -10.45 15.74
C GLN A 295 -13.41 -10.08 14.30
N VAL A 296 -13.63 -8.79 14.01
CA VAL A 296 -13.90 -8.29 12.65
C VAL A 296 -12.77 -8.66 11.67
N VAL A 297 -11.55 -8.79 12.18
CA VAL A 297 -10.35 -9.12 11.41
C VAL A 297 -9.86 -10.54 11.69
N GLY A 298 -10.71 -11.39 12.28
CA GLY A 298 -10.43 -12.79 12.56
C GLY A 298 -9.47 -13.04 13.72
N ILE A 299 -9.23 -12.04 14.58
CA ILE A 299 -8.36 -12.20 15.75
C ILE A 299 -9.22 -12.45 17.00
N PRO A 300 -8.96 -13.54 17.74
CA PRO A 300 -9.71 -13.83 18.97
C PRO A 300 -9.50 -12.75 20.03
N PRO A 301 -10.55 -12.32 20.76
CA PRO A 301 -10.42 -11.35 21.84
C PRO A 301 -9.61 -11.89 23.03
N THR A 302 -9.54 -13.21 23.15
CA THR A 302 -8.75 -13.93 24.16
C THR A 302 -7.23 -13.83 23.93
N LEU A 303 -6.78 -13.22 22.82
CA LEU A 303 -5.36 -13.06 22.49
C LEU A 303 -4.55 -12.43 23.64
N PHE A 304 -5.16 -11.51 24.39
CA PHE A 304 -4.51 -10.79 25.50
C PHE A 304 -4.73 -11.43 26.87
N GLN A 305 -5.50 -12.51 26.95
CA GLN A 305 -5.77 -13.21 28.21
C GLN A 305 -4.73 -14.31 28.50
N ASN A 306 -3.97 -14.74 27.49
CA ASN A 306 -2.95 -15.77 27.62
C ASN A 306 -1.55 -15.16 27.54
N GLU A 307 -0.81 -15.16 28.66
CA GLU A 307 0.52 -14.56 28.77
C GLU A 307 1.52 -15.17 27.76
N ASP A 308 1.56 -16.50 27.61
CA ASP A 308 2.45 -17.16 26.64
C ASP A 308 2.19 -16.73 25.20
N THR A 309 0.94 -16.46 24.86
CA THR A 309 0.55 -15.97 23.55
C THR A 309 1.04 -14.55 23.35
N VAL A 310 0.88 -13.68 24.35
CA VAL A 310 1.41 -12.31 24.32
C VAL A 310 2.94 -12.31 24.24
N LEU A 311 3.63 -13.15 25.02
CA LEU A 311 5.08 -13.30 24.96
C LEU A 311 5.56 -13.75 23.57
N ARG A 312 4.85 -14.71 22.95
CA ARG A 312 5.12 -15.09 21.55
C ARG A 312 4.95 -13.91 20.60
N LEU A 313 3.92 -13.08 20.74
CA LEU A 313 3.75 -11.87 19.91
C LEU A 313 4.91 -10.88 20.07
N LEU A 314 5.33 -10.64 21.30
CA LEU A 314 6.43 -9.71 21.61
C LEU A 314 7.77 -10.24 21.08
N SER A 315 7.99 -11.55 21.15
CA SER A 315 9.21 -12.17 20.62
C SER A 315 9.38 -11.99 19.10
N ARG A 316 8.27 -11.85 18.38
CA ARG A 316 8.22 -11.67 16.91
C ARG A 316 8.50 -10.23 16.48
N LEU A 317 8.53 -9.25 17.38
CA LEU A 317 8.72 -7.85 17.03
C LEU A 317 10.04 -7.62 16.24
N PRO A 318 10.02 -6.71 15.25
CA PRO A 318 11.15 -6.51 14.36
C PRO A 318 12.36 -5.95 15.12
N ARG A 319 13.52 -6.59 14.94
CA ARG A 319 14.81 -6.11 15.48
C ARG A 319 15.80 -5.71 14.39
N ASN A 320 15.61 -6.24 13.18
CA ASN A 320 16.49 -5.99 12.06
C ASN A 320 16.23 -4.61 11.42
N SER A 321 17.30 -3.97 10.96
CA SER A 321 17.27 -2.62 10.37
C SER A 321 16.39 -2.53 9.11
N ARG A 322 16.33 -3.60 8.31
CA ARG A 322 15.53 -3.65 7.09
C ARG A 322 14.04 -3.50 7.37
N THR A 323 13.50 -4.27 8.31
CA THR A 323 12.06 -4.25 8.65
C THR A 323 11.69 -2.98 9.40
N LEU A 324 12.58 -2.50 10.26
CA LEU A 324 12.42 -1.19 10.93
C LEU A 324 12.43 -0.03 9.94
N GLY A 325 13.30 -0.05 8.93
CA GLY A 325 13.29 0.93 7.84
C GLY A 325 11.99 0.91 7.03
N ARG A 326 11.38 -0.26 6.83
CA ARG A 326 10.06 -0.39 6.18
C ARG A 326 8.95 0.19 7.06
N LEU A 327 8.97 -0.10 8.35
CA LEU A 327 8.03 0.47 9.31
C LEU A 327 8.11 2.01 9.34
N ASP A 328 9.32 2.57 9.29
CA ASP A 328 9.55 4.02 9.19
C ASP A 328 8.95 4.60 7.90
N LEU A 329 9.05 3.89 6.76
CA LEU A 329 8.41 4.29 5.50
C LEU A 329 6.88 4.25 5.58
N ILE A 330 6.29 3.20 6.16
CA ILE A 330 4.83 3.11 6.40
C ILE A 330 4.39 4.31 7.24
N MET A 331 5.09 4.55 8.35
CA MET A 331 4.77 5.63 9.26
C MET A 331 4.86 7.01 8.58
N GLN A 332 5.92 7.26 7.82
CA GLN A 332 6.08 8.52 7.10
C GLN A 332 4.99 8.72 6.06
N ARG A 333 4.64 7.67 5.31
CA ARG A 333 3.59 7.73 4.30
C ARG A 333 2.22 7.98 4.93
N LEU A 334 1.92 7.31 6.04
CA LEU A 334 0.69 7.54 6.79
C LEU A 334 0.64 8.99 7.30
N LYS A 335 1.71 9.52 7.91
CA LYS A 335 1.76 10.93 8.35
C LYS A 335 1.46 11.90 7.21
N ASN A 336 2.09 11.71 6.06
CA ASN A 336 1.90 12.60 4.90
C ASN A 336 0.45 12.54 4.40
N LEU A 337 -0.08 11.33 4.19
CA LEU A 337 -1.44 11.18 3.67
C LEU A 337 -2.51 11.72 4.61
N VAL A 338 -2.34 11.56 5.92
CA VAL A 338 -3.30 12.11 6.86
C VAL A 338 -3.18 13.64 6.93
N ALA A 339 -1.96 14.19 6.91
CA ALA A 339 -1.76 15.64 6.83
C ALA A 339 -2.40 16.26 5.58
N ASP A 340 -2.29 15.58 4.43
CA ASP A 340 -2.91 16.01 3.17
C ASP A 340 -4.46 15.93 3.24
N ALA A 341 -5.00 14.93 3.93
CA ALA A 341 -6.44 14.72 4.02
C ALA A 341 -7.16 15.73 4.95
N GLN A 342 -6.47 16.32 5.94
CA GLN A 342 -7.12 16.95 7.10
C GLN A 342 -6.80 18.43 7.35
N LYS A 343 -6.10 19.15 6.44
CA LYS A 343 -5.80 20.61 6.44
C LYS A 343 -5.53 21.30 7.83
N ARG A 344 -4.29 21.80 8.01
CA ARG A 344 -3.76 22.80 9.00
C ARG A 344 -4.02 22.66 10.52
N ASP A 345 -5.14 22.14 11.04
CA ASP A 345 -5.40 22.08 12.50
C ASP A 345 -4.92 20.78 13.18
N PHE A 346 -3.84 20.21 12.64
CA PHE A 346 -3.61 18.77 12.66
C PHE A 346 -2.48 18.28 13.60
N LEU A 347 -1.54 19.14 13.96
CA LEU A 347 -0.19 18.65 14.30
C LEU A 347 -0.05 17.95 15.66
N LEU A 348 -0.85 18.31 16.68
CA LEU A 348 -0.67 17.73 18.03
C LEU A 348 -1.36 16.36 18.20
N HIS A 349 -2.62 16.24 17.77
CA HIS A 349 -3.43 15.05 18.04
C HIS A 349 -2.99 13.86 17.16
N TYR A 350 -2.70 14.13 15.90
CA TYR A 350 -2.28 13.09 14.96
C TYR A 350 -0.82 12.67 15.10
N ALA A 351 0.04 13.52 15.69
CA ALA A 351 1.40 13.14 16.05
C ALA A 351 1.43 11.99 17.05
N ARG A 352 0.42 11.90 17.95
CA ARG A 352 0.24 10.80 18.89
C ARG A 352 -0.51 9.62 18.28
N LEU A 353 -1.51 9.88 17.44
CA LEU A 353 -2.34 8.84 16.82
C LEU A 353 -1.54 7.94 15.85
N VAL A 354 -0.66 8.51 15.02
CA VAL A 354 0.08 7.72 14.02
C VAL A 354 0.96 6.63 14.65
N PRO A 355 1.81 6.90 15.66
CA PRO A 355 2.54 5.84 16.37
C PRO A 355 1.62 4.75 16.94
N ARG A 356 0.42 5.11 17.40
CA ARG A 356 -0.56 4.13 17.91
C ARG A 356 -1.14 3.25 16.81
N LEU A 357 -1.46 3.82 15.65
CA LEU A 357 -1.86 3.05 14.47
C LEU A 357 -0.75 2.11 13.99
N ILE A 358 0.51 2.55 14.02
CA ILE A 358 1.65 1.69 13.67
C ILE A 358 1.82 0.56 14.70
N SER A 359 1.56 0.83 15.98
CA SER A 359 1.56 -0.21 17.03
C SER A 359 0.48 -1.25 16.76
N LEU A 360 -0.73 -0.82 16.38
CA LEU A 360 -1.81 -1.73 15.99
C LEU A 360 -1.43 -2.55 14.76
N VAL A 361 -0.84 -1.95 13.73
CA VAL A 361 -0.32 -2.68 12.56
C VAL A 361 0.66 -3.77 13.01
N LEU A 362 1.60 -3.47 13.90
CA LEU A 362 2.58 -4.45 14.41
C LEU A 362 1.89 -5.57 15.20
N LEU A 363 0.93 -5.23 16.05
CA LEU A 363 0.16 -6.20 16.82
C LEU A 363 -0.58 -7.18 15.90
N LEU A 364 -1.33 -6.66 14.91
CA LEU A 364 -2.06 -7.49 13.94
C LEU A 364 -1.10 -8.32 13.08
N SER A 365 0.07 -7.76 12.73
CA SER A 365 1.13 -8.49 12.03
C SER A 365 1.65 -9.66 12.86
N SER A 366 1.96 -9.44 14.13
CA SER A 366 2.44 -10.49 15.06
C SER A 366 1.39 -11.58 15.26
N ALA A 367 0.12 -11.18 15.39
CA ALA A 367 -1.00 -12.09 15.65
C ALA A 367 -1.31 -13.00 14.46
N THR A 368 -1.04 -12.54 13.24
CA THR A 368 -1.38 -13.25 12.01
C THR A 368 -0.16 -13.75 11.23
N SER A 369 1.03 -13.64 11.81
CA SER A 369 2.26 -14.15 11.19
C SER A 369 2.29 -15.68 11.23
N ASN A 370 2.56 -16.26 10.06
CA ASN A 370 2.70 -17.71 9.87
C ASN A 370 4.16 -18.18 10.00
N THR A 371 5.08 -17.30 10.41
CA THR A 371 6.49 -17.64 10.55
C THR A 371 6.91 -17.71 12.00
N ASP A 372 7.64 -18.77 12.34
CA ASP A 372 8.35 -18.88 13.62
C ASP A 372 9.63 -18.04 13.54
N GLY A 373 9.50 -16.76 13.88
CA GLY A 373 10.62 -15.82 13.85
C GLY A 373 10.17 -14.36 13.89
N GLN A 374 11.11 -13.45 13.63
CA GLN A 374 10.78 -12.03 13.55
C GLN A 374 9.86 -11.74 12.37
N LEU A 375 8.99 -10.75 12.55
CA LEU A 375 8.14 -10.20 11.51
C LEU A 375 8.96 -9.84 10.27
N LYS A 376 8.47 -10.29 9.12
CA LYS A 376 8.98 -9.94 7.80
C LYS A 376 8.10 -8.87 7.18
N ASP A 377 8.58 -8.31 6.08
CA ASP A 377 7.86 -7.29 5.31
C ASP A 377 6.45 -7.72 4.88
N ILE A 378 6.27 -9.01 4.54
CA ILE A 378 4.96 -9.56 4.17
C ILE A 378 3.96 -9.54 5.34
N ASP A 379 4.44 -9.76 6.57
CA ASP A 379 3.60 -9.75 7.76
C ASP A 379 3.14 -8.32 8.07
N LEU A 380 4.02 -7.32 7.91
CA LEU A 380 3.67 -5.90 8.07
C LEU A 380 2.58 -5.48 7.10
N LYS A 381 2.66 -5.93 5.85
CA LYS A 381 1.65 -5.66 4.80
C LYS A 381 0.32 -6.32 5.15
N ARG A 382 0.35 -7.55 5.67
CA ARG A 382 -0.84 -8.24 6.16
C ARG A 382 -1.48 -7.46 7.32
N GLY A 383 -0.71 -7.11 8.35
CA GLY A 383 -1.22 -6.33 9.48
C GLY A 383 -1.82 -4.99 9.06
N LEU A 384 -1.20 -4.32 8.08
CA LEU A 384 -1.73 -3.08 7.51
C LEU A 384 -3.10 -3.27 6.84
N ASN A 385 -3.26 -4.34 6.06
CA ASN A 385 -4.52 -4.66 5.40
C ASN A 385 -5.62 -5.01 6.41
N LEU A 386 -5.27 -5.59 7.56
CA LEU A 386 -6.18 -5.89 8.66
C LEU A 386 -6.54 -4.63 9.47
N THR A 387 -5.68 -3.62 9.55
CA THR A 387 -6.01 -2.37 10.25
C THR A 387 -7.10 -1.58 9.54
N ALA A 388 -7.16 -1.61 8.20
CA ALA A 388 -8.12 -0.80 7.44
C ALA A 388 -9.61 -1.12 7.77
N PRO A 389 -10.07 -2.39 7.79
CA PRO A 389 -11.44 -2.73 8.19
C PRO A 389 -11.87 -2.21 9.57
N LEU A 390 -10.95 -2.08 10.52
CA LEU A 390 -11.26 -1.57 11.86
C LEU A 390 -11.66 -0.08 11.86
N LEU A 391 -11.37 0.64 10.76
CA LEU A 391 -11.49 2.08 10.62
C LEU A 391 -12.56 2.52 9.60
N VAL A 392 -13.37 1.64 9.03
CA VAL A 392 -14.25 1.94 7.87
C VAL A 392 -15.75 1.81 8.22
N HIS A 393 -16.16 2.18 9.42
CA HIS A 393 -17.60 2.22 9.78
C HIS A 393 -18.23 3.58 9.49
#